data_AF-A0A137SCB4-F1
#
_entry.id   AF-A0A137SCB4-F1
#
_cell.length_a   1.000
_cell.length_b   1.000
_cell.length_c   1.000
_cell.angle_alpha   90.00
_cell.angle_beta   90.00
_cell.angle_gamma   90.00
#
_symmetry.space_group_name_H-M   'P 1'
#
loop_
_entity.id
_entity.type
_entity.pdbx_description
1 polymer ?
#
loop_
_entity_poly.entity_id
_entity_poly.type
_entity_poly.pdbx_seq_one_letter_code
_entity_poly.pdbx_strand_id
1 'polypeptide(L)'
;MNKTVLFSALGLVAMCIIFSLNQVLIMLGIRYLLESGYLMGACTIFVFVSIICHGVYVNESVLEDVPMFKSNQLWILEILVNIATYVAITSTAITLLKALYIQQFYGDIQYFLEFKSYDIYTMFGVSCALLWFSMFKCWLLFHEALNSHGSAVVEKA
;
A
#
# COMPACT_ATOMS: atom_id res chain seq x y z
N MET A 1 -15.42 28.48 3.30
CA MET A 1 -15.47 27.05 2.92
C MET A 1 -14.13 26.66 2.32
N ASN A 2 -13.49 25.59 2.80
CA ASN A 2 -12.14 25.21 2.34
C ASN A 2 -12.21 24.76 0.87
N LYS A 3 -11.58 25.54 -0.03
CA LYS A 3 -11.64 25.30 -1.49
C LYS A 3 -11.06 23.94 -1.87
N THR A 4 -10.09 23.43 -1.11
CA THR A 4 -9.48 22.11 -1.32
C THR A 4 -10.47 20.99 -1.04
N VAL A 5 -11.23 21.08 0.06
CA VAL A 5 -12.25 20.09 0.42
C VAL A 5 -13.38 20.07 -0.60
N LEU A 6 -13.79 21.24 -1.09
CA LEU A 6 -14.81 21.35 -2.13
C LEU A 6 -14.35 20.70 -3.44
N PHE A 7 -13.10 20.92 -3.84
CA PHE A 7 -12.55 20.32 -5.05
C PHE A 7 -12.44 18.80 -4.95
N SER A 8 -11.98 18.28 -3.80
CA SER A 8 -11.95 16.83 -3.54
C SER A 8 -13.34 16.20 -3.58
N ALA A 9 -14.34 16.87 -2.99
CA ALA A 9 -15.73 16.39 -3.02
C ALA A 9 -16.31 16.37 -4.44
N LEU A 10 -16.08 17.42 -5.24
CA LEU A 10 -16.48 17.45 -6.65
C LEU A 10 -15.81 16.35 -7.47
N GLY A 11 -14.51 16.10 -7.24
CA GLY A 11 -13.78 15.00 -7.87
C GLY A 11 -14.38 13.62 -7.53
N LEU A 12 -14.76 13.42 -6.27
CA LEU A 12 -15.43 12.20 -5.81
C LEU A 12 -16.79 12.00 -6.49
N VAL A 13 -17.60 13.06 -6.59
CA VAL A 13 -18.90 13.00 -7.29
C VAL A 13 -18.70 12.69 -8.78
N ALA A 14 -17.72 13.31 -9.43
CA ALA A 14 -17.41 13.02 -10.83
C ALA A 14 -16.97 11.56 -11.03
N MET A 15 -16.12 11.03 -10.15
CA MET A 15 -15.74 9.61 -10.13
C MET A 15 -16.95 8.68 -10.01
N CYS A 16 -17.89 8.98 -9.11
CA CYS A 16 -19.13 8.19 -8.95
C CYS A 16 -20.00 8.21 -10.22
N ILE A 17 -20.12 9.38 -10.87
CA ILE A 17 -20.89 9.51 -12.12
C ILE A 17 -20.23 8.69 -13.25
N ILE A 18 -18.91 8.80 -13.41
CA ILE A 18 -18.16 8.03 -14.41
C ILE A 18 -18.32 6.52 -14.15
N PHE A 19 -18.26 6.11 -12.88
CA PHE A 19 -18.50 4.74 -12.47
C PHE A 19 -19.89 4.25 -12.86
N SER A 20 -20.93 5.04 -12.57
CA SER A 20 -22.31 4.66 -12.88
C SER A 20 -22.58 4.54 -14.38
N LEU A 21 -21.90 5.33 -15.22
CA LEU A 21 -22.08 5.30 -16.67
C LEU A 21 -21.36 4.13 -17.35
N ASN A 22 -20.23 3.67 -16.79
CA ASN A 22 -19.38 2.65 -17.40
C ASN A 22 -19.14 1.44 -16.48
N GLN A 23 -20.12 1.13 -15.62
CA GLN A 23 -19.99 0.15 -14.53
C GLN A 23 -19.36 -1.17 -14.99
N VAL A 24 -19.89 -1.78 -16.06
CA VAL A 24 -19.40 -3.08 -16.56
C VAL A 24 -17.94 -3.01 -17.01
N LEU A 25 -17.59 -1.96 -17.76
CA LEU A 25 -16.24 -1.79 -18.31
C LEU A 25 -15.22 -1.50 -17.21
N ILE A 26 -15.60 -0.69 -16.22
CA ILE A 26 -14.75 -0.39 -15.06
C ILE A 26 -14.58 -1.63 -14.18
N MET A 27 -15.65 -2.39 -13.93
CA MET A 27 -15.56 -3.60 -13.14
C MET A 27 -14.62 -4.63 -13.78
N LEU A 28 -14.72 -4.80 -15.10
CA LEU A 28 -13.85 -5.69 -15.87
C LEU A 28 -12.39 -5.20 -15.88
N GLY A 29 -12.19 -3.88 -15.97
CA GLY A 29 -10.86 -3.27 -15.83
C GLY A 29 -10.23 -3.52 -14.47
N ILE A 30 -10.99 -3.39 -13.38
CA ILE A 30 -10.53 -3.69 -12.01
C ILE A 30 -10.18 -5.17 -11.88
N ARG A 31 -11.02 -6.06 -12.43
CA ARG A 31 -10.73 -7.50 -12.46
C ARG A 31 -9.41 -7.78 -13.16
N TYR A 32 -9.22 -7.24 -14.37
CA TYR A 32 -7.98 -7.40 -15.13
C TYR A 32 -6.76 -6.89 -14.36
N LEU A 33 -6.87 -5.72 -13.73
CA LEU A 33 -5.79 -5.16 -12.91
C LEU A 33 -5.42 -6.07 -11.73
N LEU A 34 -6.41 -6.62 -11.03
CA LEU A 34 -6.21 -7.52 -9.89
C LEU A 34 -5.69 -8.91 -10.32
N GLU A 35 -6.14 -9.43 -11.46
CA GLU A 35 -5.72 -10.74 -11.98
C GLU A 35 -4.35 -10.70 -12.65
N SER A 36 -3.98 -9.60 -13.29
CA SER A 36 -2.71 -9.44 -14.03
C SER A 36 -1.45 -9.53 -13.16
N GLY A 37 -1.57 -9.31 -11.85
CA GLY A 37 -0.42 -9.24 -10.94
C GLY A 37 0.38 -7.94 -11.05
N TYR A 38 0.06 -7.03 -11.98
CA TYR A 38 0.76 -5.75 -12.12
C TYR A 38 0.59 -4.87 -10.88
N LEU A 39 -0.59 -4.85 -10.27
CA LEU A 39 -0.82 -4.11 -9.03
C LEU A 39 0.07 -4.62 -7.89
N MET A 40 0.17 -5.94 -7.75
CA MET A 40 1.04 -6.58 -6.77
C MET A 40 2.51 -6.22 -7.00
N GLY A 41 2.96 -6.35 -8.25
CA GLY A 41 4.34 -6.01 -8.63
C GLY A 41 4.66 -4.55 -8.36
N ALA A 42 3.79 -3.63 -8.79
CA ALA A 42 3.97 -2.19 -8.59
C ALA A 42 4.06 -1.82 -7.11
N CYS A 43 3.13 -2.31 -6.27
CA CYS A 43 3.16 -2.04 -4.83
C CYS A 43 4.39 -2.66 -4.16
N THR A 44 4.81 -3.86 -4.57
CA THR A 44 6.01 -4.52 -4.03
C THR A 44 7.27 -3.74 -4.37
N ILE A 45 7.44 -3.32 -5.64
CA ILE A 45 8.57 -2.48 -6.07
C ILE A 45 8.59 -1.18 -5.27
N PHE A 46 7.44 -0.55 -5.07
CA PHE A 46 7.32 0.67 -4.28
C PHE A 46 7.79 0.49 -2.83
N VAL A 47 7.38 -0.61 -2.17
CA VAL A 47 7.85 -0.96 -0.81
C VAL A 47 9.37 -1.12 -0.78
N PHE A 48 9.93 -1.88 -1.72
CA PHE A 48 11.37 -2.10 -1.83
C PHE A 48 12.14 -0.78 -1.98
N VAL A 49 11.75 0.04 -2.96
CA VAL A 49 12.41 1.32 -3.24
C VAL A 49 12.31 2.24 -2.01
N SER A 50 11.13 2.34 -1.40
CA SER A 50 10.91 3.22 -0.24
C SER A 50 11.82 2.89 0.93
N ILE A 51 11.89 1.60 1.31
CA ILE A 51 12.68 1.16 2.47
C ILE A 51 14.18 1.22 2.18
N ILE A 52 14.63 0.87 0.97
CA ILE A 52 16.04 0.97 0.58
C ILE A 52 16.48 2.44 0.57
N CYS A 53 15.69 3.33 -0.05
CA CYS A 53 16.00 4.76 -0.07
C CYS A 53 16.11 5.31 1.35
N HIS A 54 15.17 4.98 2.22
CA HIS A 54 15.22 5.41 3.61
C HIS A 54 16.46 4.86 4.35
N GLY A 55 16.72 3.56 4.29
CA GLY A 55 17.86 2.94 4.98
C GLY A 55 19.26 3.32 4.45
N VAL A 56 19.35 3.88 3.24
CA VAL A 56 20.62 4.36 2.65
C VAL A 56 20.84 5.85 2.90
N TYR A 57 19.80 6.67 2.75
CA TYR A 57 19.94 8.13 2.73
C TYR A 57 19.53 8.82 4.02
N VAL A 58 18.75 8.17 4.88
CA VAL A 58 18.26 8.78 6.13
C VAL A 58 19.12 8.30 7.30
N ASN A 59 19.60 9.26 8.08
CA ASN A 59 20.30 8.98 9.32
C ASN A 59 19.30 8.96 10.48
N GLU A 60 19.01 7.77 10.98
CA GLU A 60 18.05 7.56 12.08
C GLU A 60 18.44 8.21 13.41
N SER A 61 19.70 8.59 13.60
CA SER A 61 20.12 9.32 14.81
C SER A 61 19.58 10.75 14.89
N VAL A 62 19.02 11.28 13.81
CA VAL A 62 18.53 12.67 13.69
C VAL A 62 16.99 12.72 13.60
N LEU A 63 16.32 11.58 13.51
CA LEU A 63 14.87 11.51 13.42
C LEU A 63 14.22 11.69 14.81
N GLU A 64 13.22 12.58 14.90
CA GLU A 64 12.40 12.79 16.10
C GLU A 64 11.36 11.68 16.32
N ASP A 65 11.06 10.90 15.27
CA ASP A 65 10.13 9.77 15.30
C ASP A 65 10.80 8.44 15.72
N VAL A 66 9.98 7.45 16.07
CA VAL A 66 10.46 6.13 16.50
C VAL A 66 11.36 5.51 15.41
N PRO A 67 12.65 5.27 15.68
CA PRO A 67 13.59 4.74 14.71
C PRO A 67 13.11 3.38 14.17
N MET A 68 13.04 3.26 12.85
CA MET A 68 12.67 2.02 12.16
C MET A 68 13.83 1.01 12.15
N PHE A 69 15.06 1.51 12.37
CA PHE A 69 16.31 0.77 12.48
C PHE A 69 16.92 1.00 13.88
N LYS A 70 16.75 0.02 14.78
CA LYS A 70 17.16 0.15 16.19
C LYS A 70 18.63 -0.17 16.44
N SER A 71 19.31 -0.86 15.53
CA SER A 71 20.67 -1.36 15.77
C SER A 71 21.64 -1.04 14.63
N ASN A 72 22.69 -0.28 14.95
CA ASN A 72 23.78 0.00 14.03
C ASN A 72 24.59 -1.28 13.66
N GLN A 73 24.48 -2.36 14.44
CA GLN A 73 25.27 -3.58 14.23
C GLN A 73 24.68 -4.55 13.19
N LEU A 74 23.38 -4.47 12.89
CA LEU A 74 22.68 -5.39 11.97
C LEU A 74 21.76 -4.67 10.97
N TRP A 75 22.15 -3.49 10.51
CA TRP A 75 21.33 -2.62 9.66
C TRP A 75 20.78 -3.31 8.39
N ILE A 76 21.58 -4.19 7.75
CA ILE A 76 21.17 -4.96 6.56
C ILE A 76 20.03 -5.93 6.89
N LEU A 77 20.10 -6.58 8.05
CA LEU A 77 19.08 -7.54 8.47
C LEU A 77 17.77 -6.81 8.77
N GLU A 78 17.83 -5.63 9.41
CA GLU A 78 16.65 -4.83 9.68
C GLU A 78 15.98 -4.32 8.39
N ILE A 79 16.76 -3.90 7.39
CA ILE A 79 16.22 -3.56 6.05
C ILE A 79 15.49 -4.76 5.44
N LEU A 80 16.10 -5.94 5.47
CA LEU A 80 15.51 -7.16 4.91
C LEU A 80 14.21 -7.52 5.63
N VAL A 81 14.20 -7.49 6.97
CA VAL A 81 13.02 -7.78 7.79
C VAL A 81 11.89 -6.79 7.51
N ASN A 82 12.21 -5.49 7.39
CA ASN A 82 11.22 -4.47 7.09
C ASN A 82 10.63 -4.66 5.69
N ILE A 83 11.47 -4.90 4.68
CA ILE A 83 11.00 -5.22 3.32
C ILE A 83 10.10 -6.44 3.36
N ALA A 84 10.54 -7.55 3.98
CA ALA A 84 9.75 -8.77 4.05
C ALA A 84 8.39 -8.54 4.71
N THR A 85 8.35 -7.76 5.79
CA THR A 85 7.14 -7.43 6.53
C THR A 85 6.16 -6.62 5.68
N TYR A 86 6.60 -5.51 5.09
CA TYR A 86 5.72 -4.66 4.29
C TYR A 86 5.30 -5.31 2.97
N VAL A 87 6.15 -6.14 2.36
CA VAL A 87 5.77 -6.97 1.20
C VAL A 87 4.74 -8.03 1.60
N ALA A 88 4.89 -8.69 2.74
CA ALA A 88 3.91 -9.67 3.23
C ALA A 88 2.55 -9.02 3.52
N ILE A 89 2.53 -7.87 4.19
CA ILE A 89 1.30 -7.11 4.48
C ILE A 89 0.62 -6.69 3.18
N THR A 90 1.38 -6.08 2.26
CA THR A 90 0.87 -5.58 0.98
C THR A 90 0.32 -6.72 0.12
N SER A 91 1.06 -7.81 0.02
CA SER A 91 0.65 -8.96 -0.79
C SER A 91 -0.57 -9.67 -0.23
N THR A 92 -0.65 -9.80 1.09
CA THR A 92 -1.84 -10.34 1.75
C THR A 92 -3.05 -9.45 1.49
N ALA A 93 -2.91 -8.14 1.65
CA ALA A 93 -4.00 -7.18 1.43
C ALA A 93 -4.52 -7.20 -0.03
N ILE A 94 -3.62 -7.19 -1.02
CA ILE A 94 -4.00 -7.25 -2.45
C ILE A 94 -4.65 -8.59 -2.80
N THR A 95 -4.14 -9.70 -2.26
CA THR A 95 -4.68 -11.04 -2.52
C THR A 95 -6.09 -11.18 -1.94
N LEU A 96 -6.30 -10.70 -0.70
CA LEU A 96 -7.63 -10.66 -0.09
C LEU A 96 -8.58 -9.77 -0.89
N LEU A 97 -8.13 -8.58 -1.29
CA LEU A 97 -8.93 -7.66 -2.10
C LEU A 97 -9.36 -8.28 -3.43
N LYS A 98 -8.44 -8.99 -4.12
CA LYS A 98 -8.73 -9.77 -5.33
C LYS A 98 -9.79 -10.83 -5.08
N ALA A 99 -9.58 -11.67 -4.07
CA ALA A 99 -10.49 -12.79 -3.77
C ALA A 99 -11.90 -12.30 -3.43
N LEU A 100 -12.02 -11.26 -2.60
CA LEU A 100 -13.29 -10.64 -2.24
C LEU A 100 -13.97 -10.00 -3.46
N TYR A 101 -13.21 -9.29 -4.28
CA TYR A 101 -13.74 -8.62 -5.47
C TYR A 101 -14.32 -9.62 -6.48
N ILE A 102 -13.57 -10.69 -6.80
CA ILE A 102 -14.03 -11.72 -7.73
C ILE A 102 -15.25 -12.45 -7.16
N GLN A 103 -15.20 -12.86 -5.90
CA GLN A 103 -16.30 -13.59 -5.27
C GLN A 103 -17.58 -12.75 -5.18
N GLN A 104 -17.49 -11.46 -4.85
CA GLN A 104 -18.65 -10.61 -4.64
C GLN A 104 -19.31 -10.17 -5.95
N PHE A 105 -18.52 -9.90 -6.99
CA PHE A 105 -19.03 -9.27 -8.22
C PHE A 105 -19.16 -10.22 -9.41
N TYR A 106 -18.40 -11.31 -9.44
CA TYR A 106 -18.41 -12.27 -10.55
C TYR A 106 -18.97 -13.62 -10.13
N GLY A 107 -18.72 -14.06 -8.89
CA GLY A 107 -19.26 -15.30 -8.32
C GLY A 107 -18.84 -16.58 -9.08
N ASP A 108 -17.89 -16.45 -10.00
CA ASP A 108 -17.33 -17.52 -10.83
C ASP A 108 -16.36 -18.39 -10.04
N ILE A 109 -15.70 -17.83 -9.04
CA ILE A 109 -14.81 -18.55 -8.13
C ILE A 109 -15.19 -18.22 -6.68
N GLN A 110 -15.45 -19.25 -5.88
CA GLN A 110 -15.66 -19.11 -4.44
C GLN A 110 -14.35 -19.37 -3.71
N TYR A 111 -13.78 -18.32 -3.13
CA TYR A 111 -12.56 -18.39 -2.32
C TYR A 111 -12.88 -18.60 -0.83
N PHE A 112 -14.04 -18.11 -0.39
CA PHE A 112 -14.49 -18.13 1.01
C PHE A 112 -15.84 -18.87 1.10
N LEU A 113 -15.80 -20.14 1.52
CA LEU A 113 -16.95 -21.06 1.53
C LEU A 113 -17.86 -20.90 2.77
N GLU A 114 -17.32 -20.48 3.91
CA GLU A 114 -18.05 -20.45 5.20
C GLU A 114 -18.37 -19.05 5.72
N PHE A 115 -17.99 -18.01 4.99
CA PHE A 115 -18.11 -16.63 5.46
C PHE A 115 -19.48 -16.05 5.15
N LYS A 116 -20.10 -15.42 6.17
CA LYS A 116 -21.36 -14.69 5.98
C LYS A 116 -21.09 -13.36 5.28
N SER A 117 -22.12 -12.75 4.70
CA SER A 117 -22.00 -11.47 4.00
C SER A 117 -21.38 -10.36 4.86
N TYR A 118 -21.60 -10.38 6.18
CA TYR A 118 -20.96 -9.45 7.11
C TYR A 118 -19.44 -9.60 7.14
N ASP A 119 -18.95 -10.84 7.15
CA ASP A 119 -17.52 -11.12 7.24
C ASP A 119 -16.77 -10.73 5.96
N ILE A 120 -17.45 -10.77 4.81
CA ILE A 120 -16.90 -10.27 3.53
C ILE A 120 -16.64 -8.77 3.61
N TYR A 121 -17.56 -7.99 4.19
CA TYR A 121 -17.36 -6.54 4.37
C TYR A 121 -16.26 -6.21 5.38
N THR A 122 -16.14 -6.98 6.46
CA THR A 122 -15.06 -6.76 7.43
C THR A 122 -13.70 -7.12 6.84
N MET A 123 -13.59 -8.22 6.08
CA MET A 123 -12.37 -8.58 5.36
C MET A 123 -11.97 -7.52 4.33
N PHE A 124 -12.95 -6.93 3.63
CA PHE A 124 -12.70 -5.81 2.73
C PHE A 124 -12.13 -4.62 3.51
N GLY A 125 -12.76 -4.25 4.63
CA GLY A 125 -12.26 -3.17 5.49
C GLY A 125 -10.84 -3.40 6.00
N VAL A 126 -10.53 -4.62 6.46
CA VAL A 126 -9.19 -5.02 6.90
C VAL A 126 -8.18 -4.92 5.74
N SER A 127 -8.53 -5.41 4.55
CA SER A 127 -7.66 -5.36 3.38
C SER A 127 -7.34 -3.92 2.99
N CYS A 128 -8.35 -3.05 2.97
CA CYS A 128 -8.17 -1.61 2.72
C CYS A 128 -7.31 -0.95 3.80
N ALA A 129 -7.53 -1.26 5.08
CA ALA A 129 -6.76 -0.70 6.19
C ALA A 129 -5.28 -1.12 6.14
N LEU A 130 -5.00 -2.40 5.86
CA LEU A 130 -3.64 -2.93 5.72
C LEU A 130 -2.92 -2.32 4.52
N LEU A 131 -3.60 -2.22 3.38
CA LEU A 131 -3.03 -1.62 2.17
C LEU A 131 -2.75 -0.13 2.39
N TRP A 132 -3.70 0.59 2.99
CA TRP A 132 -3.52 1.99 3.37
C TRP A 132 -2.32 2.16 4.32
N PHE A 133 -2.28 1.41 5.42
CA PHE A 133 -1.21 1.51 6.41
C PHE A 133 0.15 1.24 5.78
N SER A 134 0.28 0.16 5.00
CA SER A 134 1.52 -0.23 4.34
C SER A 134 2.00 0.84 3.36
N MET A 135 1.12 1.28 2.45
CA MET A 135 1.47 2.26 1.43
C MET A 135 1.75 3.63 2.02
N PHE A 136 0.99 4.07 3.02
CA PHE A 136 1.19 5.35 3.70
C PHE A 136 2.52 5.37 4.45
N LYS A 137 2.88 4.30 5.15
CA LYS A 137 4.18 4.20 5.82
C LYS A 137 5.34 4.18 4.82
N CYS A 138 5.25 3.39 3.75
CA CYS A 138 6.28 3.40 2.71
C CYS A 138 6.41 4.78 2.04
N TRP A 139 5.30 5.47 1.80
CA TRP A 139 5.31 6.84 1.27
C TRP A 139 6.02 7.83 2.20
N LEU A 140 5.78 7.77 3.51
CA LEU A 140 6.48 8.62 4.47
C LEU A 140 7.99 8.37 4.43
N LEU A 141 8.41 7.10 4.48
CA LEU A 141 9.83 6.73 4.41
C LEU A 141 10.50 7.23 3.12
N PHE A 142 9.81 7.10 2.00
CA PHE A 142 10.29 7.57 0.70
C PHE A 142 10.35 9.10 0.65
N HIS A 143 9.34 9.78 1.17
CA HIS A 143 9.30 11.25 1.25
C HIS A 143 10.41 11.80 2.16
N GLU A 144 10.69 11.14 3.28
CA GLU A 144 11.82 11.47 4.15
C GLU A 144 13.16 11.28 3.41
N ALA A 145 13.31 10.17 2.67
CA ALA A 145 14.50 9.93 1.87
C ALA A 145 14.69 10.94 0.71
N LEU A 146 13.59 11.47 0.15
CA LEU A 146 13.66 12.51 -0.87
C LEU A 146 14.03 13.88 -0.30
N ASN A 147 13.56 14.18 0.91
CA ASN A 147 13.77 15.47 1.56
C ASN A 147 15.00 15.50 2.47
N SER A 148 15.70 14.39 2.64
CA SER A 148 17.00 14.36 3.28
C SER A 148 18.03 15.06 2.38
N HIS A 149 18.11 16.39 2.49
CA HIS A 149 19.13 17.18 1.84
C HIS A 149 20.48 16.94 2.51
N GLY A 150 21.34 16.17 1.84
CA GLY A 150 22.79 16.20 1.97
C GLY A 150 23.33 16.32 3.40
N SER A 151 23.23 15.25 4.19
CA SER A 151 24.05 15.10 5.39
C SER A 151 24.59 13.68 5.44
N ALA A 152 25.86 13.59 5.04
CA ALA A 152 26.76 12.45 5.16
C ALA A 152 26.30 11.14 4.50
N VAL A 153 27.02 10.76 3.45
CA VAL A 153 27.33 9.33 3.25
C VAL A 153 27.88 8.85 4.59
N VAL A 154 27.07 8.14 5.36
CA VAL A 154 27.52 7.52 6.60
C VAL A 154 28.56 6.50 6.18
N GLU A 155 29.81 6.76 6.50
CA GLU A 155 30.89 5.78 6.39
C GLU A 155 30.56 4.67 7.39
N LYS A 156 29.86 3.65 6.91
CA LYS A 156 29.46 2.49 7.71
C LYS A 156 30.73 1.68 7.96
N ALA A 157 31.17 1.68 9.22
CA ALA A 157 32.32 0.93 9.71
C ALA A 157 32.20 -0.58 9.48
#